data_AF-A0A413WZ05-F1
#
_entry.id   AF-A0A413WZ05-F1
#
_cell.length_a   1.000
_cell.length_b   1.000
_cell.length_c   1.000
_cell.angle_alpha   90.00
_cell.angle_beta   90.00
_cell.angle_gamma   90.00
#
_symmetry.space_group_name_H-M   'P 1'
#
loop_
_entity.id
_entity.type
_entity.pdbx_description
1 polymer ?
#
loop_
_entity_poly.entity_id
_entity_poly.type
_entity_poly.pdbx_seq_one_letter_code
_entity_poly.pdbx_strand_id
1 'polypeptide(L)'
;MNCIQISKEDGSTYPLYFTETELEQIYHSAINLKLKKDLIKKVQENYNPSYSWLRVEELEAVPELMAWLIEKYWHNHSADCSHNESLKSALAHFHNTAYTPELFQELMAQCQPATPENPRYRMLSAAHESIILHEQGKCSCSYFVKPRLWCATHRYFSMELEISDFIAEFTLIKEENEA
;
A
#
# COMPACT_ATOMS: atom_id res chain seq x y z
N MET A 1 24.83 5.58 -26.25
CA MET A 1 23.49 6.13 -26.56
C MET A 1 22.73 5.10 -27.35
N ASN A 2 21.63 4.62 -26.79
CA ASN A 2 20.80 3.59 -27.38
C ASN A 2 19.66 4.26 -28.17
N CYS A 3 19.30 3.70 -29.32
CA CYS A 3 18.31 4.28 -30.24
C CYS A 3 17.13 3.33 -30.42
N ILE A 4 15.91 3.81 -30.18
CA ILE A 4 14.67 3.10 -30.49
C ILE A 4 13.98 3.87 -31.63
N GLN A 5 13.62 3.17 -32.70
CA GLN A 5 12.84 3.78 -33.79
C GLN A 5 11.35 3.60 -33.53
N ILE A 6 10.63 4.71 -33.46
CA ILE A 6 9.17 4.70 -33.39
C ILE A 6 8.62 4.97 -34.78
N SER A 7 7.71 4.10 -35.22
CA SER A 7 6.97 4.27 -36.47
C SER A 7 5.66 4.98 -36.19
N LYS A 8 5.36 6.01 -36.97
CA LYS A 8 4.05 6.66 -36.99
C LYS A 8 3.08 5.87 -37.88
N GLU A 9 1.79 6.17 -37.76
CA GLU A 9 0.73 5.58 -38.60
C GLU A 9 0.93 5.88 -40.10
N ASP A 10 1.61 6.97 -40.45
CA ASP A 10 1.97 7.33 -41.82
C ASP A 10 3.20 6.58 -42.38
N GLY A 11 3.78 5.65 -41.59
CA GLY A 11 4.95 4.87 -41.95
C GLY A 11 6.28 5.60 -41.79
N SER A 12 6.28 6.88 -41.41
CA SER A 12 7.51 7.61 -41.09
C SER A 12 8.08 7.16 -39.75
N THR A 13 9.41 7.05 -39.67
CA THR A 13 10.11 6.66 -38.45
C THR A 13 10.89 7.84 -37.88
N TYR A 14 10.86 8.02 -36.55
CA TYR A 14 11.74 8.96 -35.86
C TYR A 14 12.55 8.24 -34.77
N PRO A 15 13.86 8.50 -34.67
CA PRO A 15 14.70 7.91 -33.65
C PRO A 15 14.50 8.63 -32.31
N LEU A 16 14.33 7.87 -31.24
CA LEU A 16 14.48 8.33 -29.87
C LEU A 16 15.80 7.82 -29.32
N TYR A 17 16.60 8.74 -28.79
CA TYR A 17 17.88 8.42 -28.17
C TYR A 17 17.74 8.46 -26.67
N PHE A 18 18.25 7.42 -26.02
CA PHE A 18 18.29 7.31 -24.58
C PHE A 18 19.74 7.11 -24.12
N THR A 19 20.05 7.74 -23.00
CA THR A 19 21.21 7.38 -22.17
C THR A 19 21.00 5.99 -21.57
N GLU A 20 22.08 5.37 -21.09
CA GLU A 20 21.98 4.09 -20.38
C GLU A 20 21.10 4.23 -19.13
N THR A 21 21.25 5.32 -18.39
CA THR A 21 20.43 5.62 -17.21
C THR A 21 18.94 5.76 -17.55
N GLU A 22 18.59 6.46 -18.64
CA GLU A 22 17.18 6.58 -19.05
C GLU A 22 16.59 5.22 -19.47
N LEU A 23 17.37 4.37 -20.16
CA LEU A 23 16.93 3.03 -20.49
C LEU A 23 16.71 2.15 -19.26
N GLU A 24 17.62 2.20 -18.29
CA GLU A 24 17.47 1.47 -17.03
C GLU A 24 16.21 1.92 -16.29
N GLN A 25 15.94 3.23 -16.25
CA GLN A 25 14.72 3.79 -15.66
C GLN A 25 13.45 3.31 -16.39
N ILE A 26 13.46 3.30 -17.73
CA ILE A 26 12.34 2.78 -18.55
C ILE A 26 12.13 1.30 -18.28
N TYR A 27 13.21 0.51 -18.23
CA TYR A 27 13.14 -0.92 -17.97
C TYR A 27 12.58 -1.22 -16.57
N HIS A 28 13.09 -0.53 -15.53
CA HIS A 28 12.54 -0.63 -14.18
C HIS A 28 11.07 -0.22 -14.11
N SER A 29 10.69 0.86 -14.80
CA SER A 29 9.30 1.31 -14.87
C SER A 29 8.39 0.28 -15.54
N ALA A 30 8.85 -0.35 -16.62
CA ALA A 30 8.10 -1.39 -17.33
C ALA A 30 7.92 -2.65 -16.47
N ILE A 31 8.96 -3.07 -15.75
CA ILE A 31 8.87 -4.18 -14.78
C ILE A 31 7.88 -3.84 -13.68
N ASN A 32 8.01 -2.66 -13.06
CA ASN A 32 7.10 -2.25 -11.99
C ASN A 32 5.65 -2.20 -12.47
N LEU A 33 5.39 -1.67 -13.67
CA LEU A 33 4.04 -1.65 -14.24
C LEU A 33 3.48 -3.06 -14.46
N LYS A 34 4.30 -3.99 -14.96
CA LYS A 34 3.90 -5.38 -15.13
C LYS A 34 3.59 -6.02 -13.77
N LEU A 35 4.47 -5.83 -12.79
CA LEU A 35 4.31 -6.38 -11.44
C LEU A 35 3.06 -5.85 -10.74
N LYS A 36 2.73 -4.56 -10.89
CA LYS A 36 1.47 -3.98 -10.40
C LYS A 36 0.26 -4.71 -10.97
N LYS A 37 0.24 -4.95 -12.29
CA LYS A 37 -0.86 -5.67 -12.95
C LYS A 37 -0.95 -7.12 -12.46
N ASP A 38 0.18 -7.79 -12.29
CA ASP A 38 0.23 -9.18 -11.82
C ASP A 38 -0.26 -9.27 -10.36
N LEU A 39 0.13 -8.33 -9.48
CA LEU A 39 -0.37 -8.23 -8.10
C LEU A 39 -1.88 -7.98 -8.06
N ILE A 40 -2.40 -7.02 -8.83
CA ILE A 40 -3.85 -6.75 -8.91
C ILE A 40 -4.61 -7.99 -9.33
N LYS A 41 -4.15 -8.66 -10.41
CA LYS A 41 -4.75 -9.90 -10.87
C LYS A 41 -4.72 -10.97 -9.77
N LYS A 42 -3.61 -11.08 -9.04
CA LYS A 42 -3.48 -12.04 -7.94
C LYS A 42 -4.44 -11.74 -6.79
N VAL A 43 -4.63 -10.48 -6.43
CA VAL A 43 -5.63 -10.07 -5.44
C VAL A 43 -7.03 -10.46 -5.90
N GLN A 44 -7.40 -10.18 -7.17
CA GLN A 44 -8.69 -10.59 -7.72
C GLN A 44 -8.91 -12.10 -7.69
N GLU A 45 -7.89 -12.89 -8.05
CA GLU A 45 -7.94 -14.36 -8.03
C GLU A 45 -8.12 -14.94 -6.62
N ASN A 46 -7.62 -14.25 -5.58
CA ASN A 46 -7.62 -14.73 -4.19
C ASN A 46 -8.63 -14.00 -3.30
N TYR A 47 -9.39 -13.07 -3.86
CA TYR A 47 -10.36 -12.29 -3.12
C TYR A 47 -11.49 -13.20 -2.62
N ASN A 48 -11.73 -13.17 -1.31
CA ASN A 48 -12.85 -13.86 -0.70
C ASN A 48 -13.70 -12.84 0.09
N PRO A 49 -14.96 -12.57 -0.33
CA PRO A 49 -15.84 -11.62 0.35
C PRO A 49 -16.09 -11.96 1.82
N SER A 50 -16.01 -13.24 2.20
CA SER A 50 -16.24 -13.68 3.58
C SER A 50 -15.06 -13.43 4.52
N TYR A 51 -13.87 -13.19 3.96
CA TYR A 51 -12.63 -12.97 4.71
C TYR A 51 -11.91 -11.70 4.23
N SER A 52 -12.63 -10.78 3.57
CA SER A 52 -12.16 -9.60 2.82
C SER A 52 -10.94 -8.95 3.46
N TRP A 53 -9.75 -9.39 3.07
CA TRP A 53 -8.51 -8.94 3.70
C TRP A 53 -7.79 -7.89 2.85
N LEU A 54 -7.92 -7.96 1.52
CA LEU A 54 -7.36 -6.97 0.60
C LEU A 54 -8.22 -6.86 -0.66
N ARG A 55 -8.78 -5.68 -0.91
CA ARG A 55 -9.51 -5.37 -2.14
C ARG A 55 -8.62 -4.64 -3.13
N VAL A 56 -8.99 -4.67 -4.42
CA VAL A 56 -8.23 -3.94 -5.46
C VAL A 56 -8.32 -2.44 -5.23
N GLU A 57 -9.48 -1.97 -4.76
CA GLU A 57 -9.74 -0.57 -4.43
C GLU A 57 -8.78 -0.05 -3.36
N GLU A 58 -8.39 -0.89 -2.39
CA GLU A 58 -7.41 -0.53 -1.35
C GLU A 58 -6.01 -0.31 -1.95
N LEU A 59 -5.62 -1.11 -2.95
CA LEU A 59 -4.35 -0.95 -3.66
C LEU A 59 -4.27 0.36 -4.44
N GLU A 60 -5.42 0.88 -4.88
CA GLU A 60 -5.53 2.14 -5.60
C GLU A 60 -5.62 3.33 -4.62
N ALA A 61 -6.36 3.17 -3.51
CA ALA A 61 -6.56 4.20 -2.50
C ALA A 61 -5.34 4.41 -1.59
N VAL A 62 -4.50 3.39 -1.40
CA VAL A 62 -3.31 3.42 -0.56
C VAL A 62 -2.06 3.12 -1.43
N PRO A 63 -1.48 4.13 -2.11
CA PRO A 63 -0.35 3.92 -3.02
C PRO A 63 0.89 3.31 -2.34
N GLU A 64 1.08 3.57 -1.05
CA GLU A 64 2.15 2.97 -0.25
C GLU A 64 2.00 1.45 -0.14
N LEU A 65 0.76 0.93 -0.17
CA LEU A 65 0.48 -0.50 -0.09
C LEU A 65 0.96 -1.24 -1.35
N MET A 66 0.74 -0.65 -2.52
CA MET A 66 1.26 -1.23 -3.77
C MET A 66 2.79 -1.20 -3.80
N ALA A 67 3.41 -0.10 -3.37
CA ALA A 67 4.87 0.00 -3.27
C ALA A 67 5.44 -1.05 -2.31
N TRP A 68 4.80 -1.19 -1.14
CA TRP A 68 5.16 -2.18 -0.13
C TRP A 68 5.05 -3.62 -0.65
N LEU A 69 3.96 -3.98 -1.35
CA LEU A 69 3.81 -5.31 -1.94
C LEU A 69 4.89 -5.62 -2.98
N ILE A 70 5.30 -4.62 -3.77
CA ILE A 70 6.40 -4.75 -4.73
C ILE A 70 7.72 -5.02 -3.99
N GLU A 71 8.00 -4.32 -2.90
CA GLU A 71 9.18 -4.55 -2.08
C GLU A 71 9.21 -6.00 -1.52
N LYS A 72 8.09 -6.45 -0.94
CA LYS A 72 7.99 -7.82 -0.41
C LYS A 72 8.09 -8.88 -1.52
N TYR A 73 7.58 -8.59 -2.71
CA TYR A 73 7.81 -9.43 -3.89
C TYR A 73 9.30 -9.56 -4.18
N TRP A 74 10.06 -8.46 -4.24
CA TRP A 74 11.49 -8.50 -4.55
C TRP A 74 12.30 -9.27 -3.51
N HIS A 75 11.98 -9.09 -2.23
CA HIS A 75 12.60 -9.85 -1.15
C HIS A 75 12.40 -11.36 -1.36
N ASN A 76 11.17 -11.81 -1.62
CA ASN A 76 10.88 -13.23 -1.84
C ASN A 76 11.41 -13.75 -3.18
N HIS A 77 11.40 -12.94 -4.24
CA HIS A 77 11.95 -13.31 -5.55
C HIS A 77 13.47 -13.54 -5.47
N SER A 78 14.18 -12.79 -4.63
CA SER A 78 15.61 -12.99 -4.39
C SER A 78 15.95 -14.31 -3.69
N ALA A 79 14.96 -14.98 -3.08
CA ALA A 79 15.11 -16.26 -2.39
C ALA A 79 14.88 -17.48 -3.32
N ASP A 80 15.16 -17.35 -4.62
CA ASP A 80 15.01 -18.40 -5.66
C ASP A 80 13.60 -19.01 -5.78
N CYS A 81 12.56 -18.26 -5.40
CA CYS A 81 11.16 -18.66 -5.59
C CYS A 81 10.67 -18.36 -7.01
N SER A 82 9.70 -19.15 -7.50
CA SER A 82 9.05 -18.81 -8.77
C SER A 82 8.22 -17.52 -8.65
N HIS A 83 8.07 -16.77 -9.74
CA HIS A 83 7.29 -15.52 -9.77
C HIS A 83 5.90 -15.63 -9.09
N ASN A 84 5.15 -16.70 -9.39
CA ASN A 84 3.82 -16.92 -8.80
C ASN A 84 3.88 -17.19 -7.30
N GLU A 85 4.90 -17.89 -6.82
CA GLU A 85 5.09 -18.14 -5.39
C GLU A 85 5.53 -16.87 -4.67
N SER A 86 6.40 -16.05 -5.27
CA SER A 86 6.78 -14.75 -4.70
C SER A 86 5.59 -13.80 -4.57
N LEU A 87 4.69 -13.76 -5.56
CA LEU A 87 3.44 -12.99 -5.48
C LEU A 87 2.54 -13.48 -4.34
N LYS A 88 2.34 -14.79 -4.22
CA LYS A 88 1.56 -15.38 -3.12
C LYS A 88 2.17 -15.07 -1.77
N SER A 89 3.50 -15.18 -1.63
CA SER A 89 4.20 -14.89 -0.39
C SER A 89 4.10 -13.42 0.02
N ALA A 90 4.18 -12.49 -0.93
CA ALA A 90 3.98 -11.06 -0.65
C ALA A 90 2.57 -10.78 -0.11
N LEU A 91 1.55 -11.38 -0.74
CA LEU A 91 0.16 -11.27 -0.30
C LEU A 91 -0.10 -11.93 1.06
N ALA A 92 0.47 -13.12 1.29
CA ALA A 92 0.39 -13.80 2.58
C ALA A 92 1.08 -13.00 3.69
N HIS A 93 2.16 -12.28 3.38
CA HIS A 93 2.81 -11.40 4.33
C HIS A 93 1.88 -10.26 4.74
N PHE A 94 1.21 -9.61 3.78
CA PHE A 94 0.20 -8.60 4.10
C PHE A 94 -0.92 -9.16 4.97
N HIS A 95 -1.48 -10.33 4.63
CA HIS A 95 -2.52 -10.98 5.42
C HIS A 95 -2.11 -11.16 6.90
N ASN A 96 -0.84 -11.46 7.15
CA ASN A 96 -0.34 -11.69 8.52
C ASN A 96 0.00 -10.40 9.28
N THR A 97 0.15 -9.26 8.60
CA THR A 97 0.54 -7.97 9.21
C THR A 97 -0.53 -6.88 9.10
N ALA A 98 -1.61 -7.11 8.35
CA ALA A 98 -2.64 -6.11 8.06
C ALA A 98 -3.20 -5.41 9.30
N TYR A 99 -3.31 -6.13 10.41
CA TYR A 99 -3.91 -5.66 11.66
C TYR A 99 -2.88 -5.46 12.77
N THR A 100 -1.63 -5.17 12.41
CA THR A 100 -0.56 -4.92 13.37
C THR A 100 0.06 -3.54 13.17
N PRO A 101 0.70 -2.95 14.21
CA PRO A 101 1.40 -1.68 14.06
C PRO A 101 2.49 -1.72 12.98
N GLU A 102 3.15 -2.87 12.81
CA GLU A 102 4.28 -3.06 11.90
C GLU A 102 3.93 -2.71 10.45
N LEU A 103 2.72 -3.04 9.98
CA LEU A 103 2.33 -2.65 8.63
C LEU A 103 2.44 -1.14 8.43
N PHE A 104 1.87 -0.34 9.34
CA PHE A 104 1.85 1.12 9.18
C PHE A 104 3.24 1.73 9.30
N GLN A 105 4.12 1.14 10.10
CA GLN A 105 5.54 1.51 10.11
C GLN A 105 6.20 1.29 8.75
N GLU A 106 5.96 0.13 8.13
CA GLU A 106 6.53 -0.19 6.83
C GLU A 106 5.88 0.61 5.68
N LEU A 107 4.59 0.95 5.78
CA LEU A 107 3.92 1.86 4.83
C LEU A 107 4.49 3.28 4.92
N MET A 108 4.78 3.78 6.12
CA MET A 108 5.44 5.08 6.30
C MET A 108 6.80 5.13 5.59
N ALA A 109 7.56 4.03 5.59
CA ALA A 109 8.84 3.94 4.89
C ALA A 109 8.72 4.06 3.35
N GLN A 110 7.54 3.81 2.78
CA GLN A 110 7.28 3.98 1.35
C GLN A 110 6.96 5.45 0.97
N CYS A 111 6.71 6.32 1.95
CA CYS A 111 6.43 7.73 1.68
C CYS A 111 7.65 8.43 1.08
N GLN A 112 7.43 9.33 0.11
CA GLN A 112 8.48 10.15 -0.50
C GLN A 112 8.07 11.64 -0.46
N PRO A 113 8.71 12.48 0.38
CA PRO A 113 9.70 12.12 1.40
C PRO A 113 9.05 11.41 2.59
N ALA A 114 9.80 10.56 3.29
CA ALA A 114 9.37 9.90 4.53
C ALA A 114 9.56 10.83 5.74
N THR A 115 8.82 11.94 5.76
CA THR A 115 8.93 12.96 6.82
C THR A 115 7.57 13.42 7.33
N PRO A 116 7.48 13.97 8.55
CA PRO A 116 6.22 14.45 9.12
C PRO A 116 5.52 15.58 8.33
N GLU A 117 6.20 16.25 7.41
CA GLU A 117 5.58 17.26 6.56
C GLU A 117 4.71 16.62 5.47
N ASN A 118 5.03 15.38 5.06
CA ASN A 118 4.26 14.62 4.09
C ASN A 118 2.86 14.26 4.67
N PRO A 119 1.76 14.71 4.04
CA PRO A 119 0.41 14.40 4.52
C PRO A 119 0.14 12.91 4.66
N ARG A 120 0.63 12.09 3.72
CA ARG A 120 0.46 10.63 3.76
C ARG A 120 1.19 10.02 4.95
N TYR A 121 2.44 10.43 5.17
CA TYR A 121 3.22 9.99 6.32
C TYR A 121 2.49 10.32 7.63
N ARG A 122 1.94 11.53 7.76
CA ARG A 122 1.18 11.92 8.97
C ARG A 122 -0.05 11.05 9.20
N MET A 123 -0.82 10.78 8.15
CA MET A 123 -2.01 9.93 8.24
C MET A 123 -1.65 8.50 8.67
N LEU A 124 -0.59 7.93 8.08
CA LEU A 124 -0.09 6.61 8.44
C LEU A 124 0.50 6.57 9.87
N SER A 125 1.20 7.63 10.30
CA SER A 125 1.71 7.79 11.67
C SER A 125 0.57 7.85 12.68
N ALA A 126 -0.49 8.60 12.39
CA ALA A 126 -1.67 8.68 13.25
C ALA A 126 -2.42 7.33 13.34
N ALA A 127 -2.55 6.62 12.22
CA ALA A 127 -3.10 5.28 12.19
C ALA A 127 -2.26 4.31 13.03
N HIS A 128 -0.93 4.34 12.89
CA HIS A 128 0.01 3.58 13.71
C HIS A 128 -0.15 3.88 15.20
N GLU A 129 -0.15 5.16 15.59
CA GLU A 129 -0.34 5.59 16.98
C GLU A 129 -1.69 5.14 17.56
N SER A 130 -2.77 5.21 16.76
CA SER A 130 -4.08 4.73 17.17
C SER A 130 -4.10 3.22 17.44
N ILE A 131 -3.33 2.43 16.69
CA ILE A 131 -3.18 0.99 16.96
C ILE A 131 -2.45 0.77 18.29
N ILE A 132 -1.31 1.43 18.49
CA ILE A 132 -0.53 1.33 19.74
C ILE A 132 -1.37 1.73 20.97
N LEU A 133 -2.16 2.81 20.88
CA LEU A 133 -3.04 3.22 21.96
C LEU A 133 -4.14 2.20 22.25
N HIS A 134 -4.69 1.55 21.21
CA HIS A 134 -5.68 0.49 21.37
C HIS A 134 -5.10 -0.73 22.08
N GLU A 135 -3.92 -1.21 21.66
CA GLU A 135 -3.24 -2.35 22.28
C GLU A 135 -2.87 -2.09 23.74
N GLN A 136 -2.54 -0.84 24.09
CA GLN A 136 -2.27 -0.42 25.47
C GLN A 136 -3.53 -0.21 26.31
N GLY A 137 -4.74 -0.36 25.73
CA GLY A 137 -6.00 -0.08 26.41
C GLY A 137 -6.24 1.41 26.71
N LYS A 138 -5.50 2.31 26.05
CA LYS A 138 -5.59 3.77 26.19
C LYS A 138 -6.45 4.43 25.10
N CYS A 139 -7.32 3.67 24.46
CA CYS A 139 -8.22 4.17 23.41
C CYS A 139 -9.58 4.62 23.97
N SER A 140 -10.40 5.22 23.11
CA SER A 140 -11.75 5.71 23.44
C SER A 140 -12.83 4.62 23.52
N CYS A 141 -12.47 3.34 23.48
CA CYS A 141 -13.45 2.25 23.54
C CYS A 141 -14.17 2.20 24.89
N SER A 142 -15.50 2.10 24.89
CA SER A 142 -16.31 1.97 26.10
C SER A 142 -16.91 0.56 26.25
N TYR A 143 -16.07 -0.42 26.62
CA TYR A 143 -16.49 -1.81 26.79
C TYR A 143 -17.62 -2.00 27.83
N PHE A 144 -17.61 -1.18 28.89
CA PHE A 144 -18.45 -1.34 30.08
C PHE A 144 -19.55 -0.27 30.23
N VAL A 145 -19.64 0.70 29.32
CA VAL A 145 -20.64 1.78 29.35
C VAL A 145 -21.59 1.62 28.16
N LYS A 146 -22.90 1.81 28.37
CA LYS A 146 -23.90 1.78 27.29
C LYS A 146 -24.26 3.22 26.85
N PRO A 147 -24.33 3.51 25.53
CA PRO A 147 -23.98 2.62 24.42
C PRO A 147 -22.47 2.37 24.34
N ARG A 148 -22.09 1.17 23.85
CA ARG A 148 -20.69 0.86 23.56
C ARG A 148 -20.22 1.75 22.42
N LEU A 149 -19.10 2.43 22.61
CA LEU A 149 -18.41 3.23 21.63
C LEU A 149 -17.13 2.49 21.26
N TRP A 150 -16.91 2.27 19.98
CA TRP A 150 -15.72 1.62 19.45
C TRP A 150 -14.84 2.65 18.74
N CYS A 151 -13.56 2.68 19.07
CA CYS A 151 -12.61 3.53 18.36
C CYS A 151 -12.34 3.00 16.95
N ALA A 152 -11.79 3.83 16.07
CA ALA A 152 -11.48 3.46 14.69
C ALA A 152 -10.63 2.18 14.59
N THR A 153 -9.60 2.02 15.44
CA THR A 153 -8.79 0.78 15.50
C THR A 153 -9.63 -0.46 15.76
N HIS A 154 -10.58 -0.40 16.70
CA HIS A 154 -11.42 -1.56 17.01
C HIS A 154 -12.29 -1.97 15.82
N ARG A 155 -12.85 -0.97 15.13
CA ARG A 155 -13.65 -1.18 13.93
C ARG A 155 -12.81 -1.77 12.79
N TYR A 156 -11.58 -1.28 12.61
CA TYR A 156 -10.61 -1.84 11.67
C TYR A 156 -10.27 -3.30 11.99
N PHE A 157 -9.96 -3.63 13.24
CA PHE A 157 -9.67 -5.01 13.67
C PHE A 157 -10.87 -5.95 13.57
N SER A 158 -12.08 -5.41 13.69
CA SER A 158 -13.33 -6.15 13.52
C SER A 158 -13.79 -6.25 12.06
N MET A 159 -12.95 -5.78 11.12
CA MET A 159 -13.23 -5.73 9.68
C MET A 159 -14.48 -4.90 9.33
N GLU A 160 -14.87 -3.96 10.20
CA GLU A 160 -15.93 -2.98 9.94
C GLU A 160 -15.41 -1.77 9.15
N LEU A 161 -14.10 -1.53 9.20
CA LEU A 161 -13.40 -0.54 8.39
C LEU A 161 -12.34 -1.22 7.54
N GLU A 162 -12.18 -0.71 6.34
CA GLU A 162 -11.12 -1.12 5.42
C GLU A 162 -9.92 -0.19 5.60
N ILE A 163 -8.74 -0.57 5.12
CA ILE A 163 -7.50 0.15 5.45
C ILE A 163 -7.55 1.60 4.97
N SER A 164 -8.11 1.87 3.79
CA SER A 164 -8.27 3.24 3.28
C SER A 164 -9.18 4.08 4.17
N ASP A 165 -10.30 3.52 4.63
CA ASP A 165 -11.26 4.21 5.49
C ASP A 165 -10.68 4.45 6.88
N PHE A 166 -9.97 3.47 7.43
CA PHE A 166 -9.27 3.60 8.71
C PHE A 166 -8.21 4.70 8.66
N ILE A 167 -7.39 4.76 7.61
CA ILE A 167 -6.41 5.85 7.44
C ILE A 167 -7.14 7.19 7.27
N ALA A 168 -8.27 7.22 6.56
CA ALA A 168 -9.02 8.43 6.28
C ALA A 168 -9.61 9.09 7.54
N GLU A 169 -9.92 8.33 8.59
CA GLU A 169 -10.37 8.86 9.90
C GLU A 169 -9.39 9.91 10.48
N PHE A 170 -8.11 9.81 10.13
CA PHE A 170 -7.06 10.71 10.62
C PHE A 170 -6.80 11.91 9.70
N THR A 171 -7.55 12.04 8.60
CA THR A 171 -7.49 13.21 7.70
C THR A 171 -8.09 14.46 8.36
N LEU A 172 -9.06 14.29 9.28
CA LEU A 172 -9.91 15.35 9.80
C LEU A 172 -9.43 15.99 11.12
N ILE A 173 -8.39 15.45 11.76
CA ILE A 173 -8.01 15.85 13.14
C ILE A 173 -7.27 17.21 13.19
N LYS A 174 -6.87 17.80 12.05
CA LYS A 174 -6.18 19.10 12.04
C LYS A 174 -7.06 20.31 11.70
N GLU A 175 -8.16 20.17 10.98
CA GLU A 175 -8.97 21.34 10.61
C GLU A 175 -9.83 21.86 11.77
N GLU A 176 -10.17 21.02 12.75
CA GLU A 176 -10.94 21.46 13.94
C GLU A 176 -10.07 21.96 15.11
N ASN A 177 -8.76 21.67 15.11
CA ASN A 177 -7.84 22.11 16.18
C ASN A 177 -7.08 23.40 15.82
N GLU A 178 -7.25 23.92 14.60
CA GLU A 178 -6.67 25.17 14.10
C GLU A 178 -7.74 26.25 13.78
N ALA A 179 -9.03 25.99 14.07
CA ALA A 179 -10.16 26.92 13.89
C ALA A 179 -10.69 27.46 15.23
#